data_AF-A0A4Y8LI63-F1
#
_entry.id   AF-A0A4Y8LI63-F1
#
_cell.length_a   1.000
_cell.length_b   1.000
_cell.length_c   1.000
_cell.angle_alpha   90.00
_cell.angle_beta   90.00
_cell.angle_gamma   90.00
#
_symmetry.space_group_name_H-M   'P 1'
#
loop_
_entity.id
_entity.type
_entity.pdbx_description
1 polymer ?
#
loop_
_entity_poly.entity_id
_entity_poly.type
_entity_poly.pdbx_seq_one_letter_code
_entity_poly.pdbx_strand_id
1 'polypeptide(L)'
;MSVRKRGMASIWLGILSGLLALKGYLVMQTLKTVDGAGIGITFLGFEVNDRVLTSEIMSYAYGFWIVSGTVLLVAMILAGSIRPQKLKGIKTPESV
;
A
#
# COMPACT_ATOMS: atom_id res chain seq x y z
N MET A 1 5.77 20.38 6.27
CA MET A 1 5.98 19.05 6.90
C MET A 1 7.48 18.78 6.95
N SER A 2 8.04 18.37 8.10
CA SER A 2 9.49 18.10 8.20
C SER A 2 9.89 16.85 7.40
N VAL A 3 11.15 16.76 7.00
CA VAL A 3 11.69 15.60 6.24
C VAL A 3 11.41 14.28 6.95
N ARG A 4 11.59 14.24 8.29
CA ARG A 4 11.28 13.07 9.13
C ARG A 4 9.79 12.67 9.03
N LYS A 5 8.88 13.64 9.11
CA LYS A 5 7.43 13.38 8.99
C LYS A 5 7.08 12.81 7.61
N ARG A 6 7.69 13.32 6.53
CA ARG A 6 7.49 12.82 5.17
C ARG A 6 7.98 11.38 5.00
N GLY A 7 9.17 11.07 5.53
CA GLY A 7 9.71 9.70 5.51
C GLY A 7 8.81 8.72 6.26
N MET A 8 8.39 9.07 7.48
CA MET A 8 7.45 8.24 8.25
C MET A 8 6.13 8.03 7.50
N ALA A 9 5.55 9.09 6.92
CA ALA A 9 4.31 8.98 6.16
C ALA A 9 4.47 8.08 4.93
N SER A 10 5.60 8.17 4.22
CA SER A 10 5.89 7.28 3.08
C SER A 10 5.96 5.81 3.50
N ILE A 11 6.57 5.51 4.65
CA ILE A 11 6.66 4.14 5.17
C ILE A 11 5.25 3.61 5.49
N TRP A 12 4.44 4.41 6.19
CA TRP A 12 3.04 4.03 6.50
C TRP A 12 2.21 3.78 5.25
N LEU A 13 2.31 4.65 4.24
CA LEU A 13 1.63 4.46 2.96
C LEU A 13 2.11 3.21 2.23
N GLY A 14 3.41 2.89 2.29
CA GLY A 14 3.95 1.66 1.74
C GLY A 14 3.36 0.40 2.40
N ILE A 15 3.26 0.40 3.73
CA ILE A 15 2.62 -0.70 4.48
C ILE A 15 1.15 -0.83 4.09
N LEU A 16 0.41 0.28 4.05
CA LEU A 16 -1.01 0.28 3.67
C LEU A 16 -1.21 -0.24 2.23
N SER A 17 -0.36 0.18 1.30
CA SER A 17 -0.38 -0.31 -0.08
C SER A 17 -0.16 -1.82 -0.14
N GLY A 18 0.81 -2.36 0.61
CA GLY A 18 1.06 -3.80 0.69
C GLY A 18 -0.14 -4.58 1.25
N LEU A 19 -0.80 -4.05 2.28
CA LEU A 19 -2.01 -4.65 2.87
C LEU A 19 -3.17 -4.67 1.87
N LEU A 20 -3.37 -3.58 1.12
CA LEU A 20 -4.38 -3.50 0.06
C LEU A 20 -4.11 -4.50 -1.07
N ALA A 21 -2.85 -4.63 -1.51
CA ALA A 21 -2.47 -5.62 -2.52
C ALA A 21 -2.72 -7.05 -2.04
N LEU A 22 -2.33 -7.36 -0.79
CA LEU A 22 -2.59 -8.66 -0.18
C LEU A 22 -4.10 -8.95 -0.12
N LYS A 23 -4.92 -7.96 0.26
CA LYS A 23 -6.37 -8.14 0.28
C LYS A 23 -6.92 -8.40 -1.12
N GLY A 24 -6.48 -7.64 -2.14
CA GLY A 24 -6.88 -7.86 -3.53
C GLY A 24 -6.54 -9.26 -4.01
N TYR A 25 -5.36 -9.78 -3.66
CA TYR A 25 -4.96 -11.16 -3.95
C TYR A 25 -5.86 -12.19 -3.25
N LEU A 26 -6.14 -12.01 -1.96
CA LEU A 26 -7.00 -12.92 -1.19
C LEU A 26 -8.42 -12.96 -1.76
N VAL A 27 -9.00 -11.79 -2.09
CA VAL A 27 -10.32 -11.71 -2.75
C VAL A 27 -10.29 -12.44 -4.09
N MET A 28 -9.24 -12.28 -4.89
CA MET A 28 -9.10 -13.02 -6.15
C MET A 28 -9.03 -14.54 -5.93
N GLN A 29 -8.38 -15.00 -4.86
CA GLN A 29 -8.33 -16.42 -4.54
C GLN A 29 -9.68 -16.99 -4.11
N THR A 30 -10.52 -16.20 -3.43
CA THR A 30 -11.83 -16.69 -2.96
C THR A 30 -12.76 -17.12 -4.10
N LEU A 31 -12.61 -16.58 -5.32
CA LEU A 31 -13.39 -17.06 -6.48
C LEU A 31 -13.25 -18.55 -6.75
N LYS A 32 -12.13 -19.18 -6.37
CA LYS A 32 -11.91 -20.61 -6.58
C LYS A 32 -12.74 -21.49 -5.62
N THR A 33 -13.26 -20.90 -4.55
CA THR A 33 -13.88 -21.62 -3.43
C THR A 33 -15.31 -21.17 -3.14
N VAL A 34 -15.85 -20.19 -3.87
CA VAL A 34 -17.19 -19.63 -3.65
C VAL A 34 -18.23 -20.42 -4.45
N ASP A 35 -19.26 -20.84 -3.74
CA ASP A 35 -20.40 -21.67 -4.16
C ASP A 35 -21.57 -20.87 -4.78
N GLY A 36 -21.31 -19.64 -5.23
CA GLY A 36 -22.27 -18.85 -6.00
C GLY A 36 -23.18 -17.92 -5.19
N ALA A 37 -23.23 -18.04 -3.85
CA ALA A 37 -24.07 -17.19 -3.00
C ALA A 37 -23.47 -15.79 -2.73
N GLY A 38 -22.20 -15.59 -3.10
CA GLY A 38 -21.41 -14.39 -2.80
C GLY A 38 -20.61 -14.52 -1.49
N ILE A 39 -19.83 -13.48 -1.18
CA ILE A 39 -19.01 -13.40 0.05
C ILE A 39 -19.08 -12.01 0.69
N GLY A 40 -18.90 -11.96 2.01
CA GLY A 40 -18.56 -10.71 2.70
C GLY A 40 -17.09 -10.34 2.47
N ILE A 41 -16.81 -9.05 2.35
CA ILE A 41 -15.45 -8.52 2.19
C ILE A 41 -15.12 -7.66 3.41
N THR A 42 -14.12 -8.09 4.18
CA THR A 42 -13.57 -7.34 5.31
C THR A 42 -12.15 -6.88 5.06
N PHE A 43 -11.76 -5.68 5.52
CA PHE A 43 -10.40 -5.17 5.42
C PHE A 43 -9.99 -4.49 6.73
N LEU A 44 -8.83 -4.89 7.28
CA LEU A 44 -8.31 -4.37 8.56
C LEU A 44 -9.29 -4.48 9.74
N GLY A 45 -10.10 -5.53 9.76
CA GLY A 45 -11.12 -5.76 10.80
C GLY A 45 -12.42 -4.98 10.58
N PHE A 46 -12.53 -4.20 9.50
CA PHE A 46 -13.76 -3.51 9.13
C PHE A 46 -14.47 -4.24 7.99
N GLU A 47 -15.79 -4.31 8.12
CA GLU A 47 -16.72 -4.69 7.07
C GLU A 47 -16.66 -3.65 5.94
N VAL A 48 -16.29 -4.07 4.72
CA VAL A 48 -16.36 -3.23 3.52
C VAL A 48 -17.71 -3.42 2.84
N ASN A 49 -18.14 -4.68 2.75
CA ASN A 49 -19.44 -5.05 2.24
C ASN A 49 -19.83 -6.45 2.75
N ASP A 50 -20.98 -6.54 3.39
CA ASP A 50 -21.57 -7.76 3.95
C ASP A 50 -21.79 -8.85 2.90
N ARG A 51 -22.09 -8.45 1.65
CA ARG A 51 -22.35 -9.40 0.57
C ARG A 51 -22.03 -8.85 -0.80
N VAL A 52 -21.04 -9.46 -1.43
CA VAL A 52 -20.63 -9.23 -2.82
C VAL A 52 -21.00 -10.45 -3.65
N LEU A 53 -21.72 -10.22 -4.75
CA LEU A 53 -22.09 -11.29 -5.68
C LEU A 53 -20.83 -11.89 -6.32
N THR A 54 -20.85 -13.19 -6.64
CA THR A 54 -19.70 -13.88 -7.25
C THR A 54 -19.20 -13.21 -8.53
N SER A 55 -20.12 -12.66 -9.33
CA SER A 55 -19.82 -11.89 -10.54
C SER A 55 -19.04 -10.59 -10.28
N GLU A 56 -19.12 -10.04 -9.07
CA GLU A 56 -18.52 -8.76 -8.68
C GLU A 56 -17.22 -8.93 -7.88
N ILE A 57 -16.91 -10.14 -7.38
CA ILE A 57 -15.71 -10.40 -6.57
C ILE A 57 -14.43 -9.97 -7.30
N MET A 58 -14.33 -10.24 -8.60
CA MET A 58 -13.17 -9.82 -9.40
C MET A 58 -13.04 -8.30 -9.49
N SER A 59 -14.15 -7.58 -9.61
CA SER A 59 -14.14 -6.11 -9.63
C SER A 59 -13.64 -5.54 -8.31
N TYR A 60 -14.06 -6.13 -7.18
CA TYR A 60 -13.52 -5.76 -5.86
C TYR A 60 -12.03 -6.06 -5.74
N ALA A 61 -11.58 -7.24 -6.21
CA ALA A 61 -10.16 -7.57 -6.23
C ALA A 61 -9.38 -6.51 -7.00
N TYR A 62 -9.79 -6.17 -8.23
CA TYR A 62 -9.13 -5.13 -9.02
C TYR A 62 -9.19 -3.75 -8.36
N GLY A 63 -10.29 -3.40 -7.70
CA GLY A 63 -10.39 -2.18 -6.90
C GLY A 63 -9.30 -2.09 -5.83
N PHE A 64 -9.08 -3.16 -5.06
CA PHE A 64 -8.00 -3.22 -4.08
C PHE A 64 -6.61 -3.07 -4.71
N TRP A 65 -6.35 -3.70 -5.86
CA TRP A 65 -5.08 -3.57 -6.58
C TRP A 65 -4.85 -2.14 -7.14
N ILE A 66 -5.87 -1.52 -7.71
CA ILE A 66 -5.79 -0.15 -8.26
C ILE A 66 -5.51 0.86 -7.13
N VAL A 67 -6.24 0.75 -6.01
CA VAL A 67 -6.02 1.61 -4.85
C VAL A 67 -4.65 1.36 -4.24
N SER A 68 -4.21 0.10 -4.12
CA SER A 68 -2.86 -0.25 -3.68
C SER A 68 -1.77 0.43 -4.52
N GLY A 69 -1.86 0.32 -5.85
CA GLY A 69 -0.90 0.94 -6.77
C GLY A 69 -0.90 2.46 -6.66
N THR A 70 -2.08 3.08 -6.56
CA THR A 70 -2.22 4.53 -6.38
C THR A 70 -1.57 4.99 -5.07
N VAL A 71 -1.82 4.29 -3.96
CA VAL A 71 -1.21 4.58 -2.66
C VAL A 71 0.32 4.42 -2.72
N LEU A 72 0.82 3.40 -3.44
CA LEU A 72 2.26 3.20 -3.62
C LEU A 72 2.91 4.34 -4.41
N LEU A 73 2.27 4.79 -5.49
CA LEU A 73 2.75 5.93 -6.27
C LEU A 73 2.88 7.18 -5.40
N VAL A 74 1.86 7.46 -4.57
CA VAL A 74 1.89 8.57 -3.62
C VAL A 74 3.04 8.41 -2.61
N ALA A 75 3.26 7.21 -2.08
CA ALA A 75 4.38 6.93 -1.18
C ALA A 75 5.73 7.23 -1.86
N MET A 76 5.93 6.76 -3.11
CA MET A 76 7.17 6.99 -3.86
C MET A 76 7.41 8.46 -4.16
N ILE A 77 6.38 9.21 -4.57
CA ILE A 77 6.49 10.66 -4.80
C ILE A 77 6.89 11.37 -3.50
N LEU A 78 6.30 10.97 -2.37
CA LEU A 78 6.62 11.56 -1.07
C LEU A 78 8.06 11.22 -0.63
N ALA A 79 8.52 9.99 -0.85
CA ALA A 79 9.89 9.58 -0.59
C ALA A 79 10.90 10.31 -1.48
N GLY A 80 10.64 10.41 -2.79
CA GLY A 80 11.51 11.13 -3.74
C GLY A 80 11.62 12.63 -3.46
N SER A 81 10.63 13.21 -2.77
CA SER A 81 10.67 14.61 -2.31
C SER A 81 11.66 14.86 -1.14
N ILE A 82 12.26 13.81 -0.57
CA ILE A 82 13.27 13.90 0.49
C ILE A 82 14.62 14.18 -0.17
N ARG A 83 15.09 15.44 -0.04
CA ARG A 83 16.42 15.81 -0.53
C ARG A 83 17.49 15.01 0.24
N PRO A 84 18.46 14.36 -0.43
CA PRO A 84 19.61 13.79 0.26
C PRO A 84 20.36 14.93 0.96
N GLN A 85 20.49 14.86 2.28
CA GLN A 85 21.40 15.75 2.98
C GLN A 85 22.80 15.44 2.46
N LYS A 86 23.45 16.41 1.81
CA LYS A 86 24.91 16.38 1.60
C LYS A 86 25.53 16.06 2.97
N LEU A 87 26.21 14.93 3.09
CA LEU A 87 27.06 14.59 4.22
C LEU A 87 28.04 15.76 4.40
N LYS A 88 27.75 16.66 5.34
CA LYS A 88 28.58 17.83 5.61
C LYS A 88 29.82 17.34 6.36
N GLY A 89 30.92 17.23 5.63
CA GLY A 89 32.28 17.31 6.16
C GLY A 89 32.78 16.06 6.88
N ILE A 90 33.23 15.06 6.13
CA ILE A 90 34.43 14.33 6.55
C ILE A 90 35.57 15.28 6.28
N LYS A 91 36.07 15.99 7.31
CA LYS A 91 37.36 16.67 7.21
C LYS A 91 38.39 15.58 6.97
N THR A 92 39.00 15.56 5.79
CA THR A 92 40.23 14.80 5.56
C THR A 92 41.25 15.27 6.60
N PRO A 93 41.81 14.39 7.44
CA PRO A 93 42.96 14.76 8.23
C PRO A 93 44.06 15.17 7.26
N GLU A 94 44.55 16.41 7.38
CA GLU A 94 45.76 16.83 6.67
C GLU A 94 46.87 15.84 7.01
N SER A 95 47.46 15.26 5.97
CA SER A 95 48.67 14.47 6.03
C SER A 95 49.81 15.35 6.55
N VAL A 96 50.31 15.03 7.73
CA VAL A 96 51.61 15.49 8.24
C VAL A 96 52.64 14.41 7.94
#